data_AF-A0A925HSN5-F1
#
_entry.id   AF-A0A925HSN5-F1
#
_cell.length_a   1.000
_cell.length_b   1.000
_cell.length_c   1.000
_cell.angle_alpha   90.00
_cell.angle_beta   90.00
_cell.angle_gamma   90.00
#
_symmetry.space_group_name_H-M   'P 1'
#
loop_
_entity.id
_entity.type
_entity.pdbx_description
1 polymer ?
#
loop_
_entity_poly.entity_id
_entity_poly.type
_entity_poly.pdbx_seq_one_letter_code
_entity_poly.pdbx_strand_id
1 'polypeptide(L)' 'MRRAGVAAAEWLHARDERSAAVYVGPGNNGGDGWLIAGFLRDMGWNVTVHAAGEPRTADASRARSDA' A
#
# COMPACT_ATOMS: atom_id res chain seq x y z
N MET A 1 -9.96 -1.35 -5.26
CA MET A 1 -8.61 -1.16 -4.70
C MET A 1 -8.34 0.29 -4.35
N ARG A 2 -8.15 1.20 -5.34
CA ARG A 2 -7.75 2.60 -5.09
C ARG A 2 -8.54 3.31 -3.98
N ARG A 3 -9.87 3.23 -4.00
CA ARG A 3 -10.73 3.83 -2.95
C ARG A 3 -10.41 3.30 -1.54
N ALA A 4 -10.19 1.99 -1.40
CA ALA A 4 -9.83 1.38 -0.13
C ALA A 4 -8.42 1.82 0.31
N GLY A 5 -7.47 1.84 -0.63
CA GLY A 5 -6.11 2.32 -0.36
C GLY A 5 -6.05 3.78 0.09
N VAL A 6 -6.78 4.69 -0.58
CA VAL A 6 -6.86 6.10 -0.18
C VAL A 6 -7.47 6.24 1.21
N ALA A 7 -8.62 5.62 1.46
CA ALA A 7 -9.29 5.71 2.75
C ALA A 7 -8.42 5.19 3.91
N ALA A 8 -7.68 4.10 3.68
CA ALA A 8 -6.75 3.57 4.68
C ALA A 8 -5.54 4.49 4.88
N ALA A 9 -4.97 5.05 3.82
CA ALA A 9 -3.85 5.99 3.91
C ALA A 9 -4.25 7.29 4.63
N GLU A 10 -5.42 7.85 4.34
CA GLU A 10 -5.96 9.03 5.03
C GLU A 10 -6.17 8.77 6.53
N TRP A 11 -6.74 7.60 6.87
CA TRP A 11 -6.95 7.22 8.27
C TRP A 11 -5.63 7.03 9.04
N LEU A 12 -4.59 6.52 8.37
CA LEU A 12 -3.24 6.43 8.94
C LEU A 12 -2.58 7.80 9.07
N HIS A 13 -2.70 8.66 8.05
CA HIS A 13 -2.11 9.99 8.02
C HIS A 13 -2.64 10.92 9.12
N ALA A 14 -3.86 10.67 9.60
CA ALA A 14 -4.44 11.37 10.74
C ALA A 14 -3.75 11.11 12.10
N ARG A 15 -2.77 10.19 12.16
CA ARG A 15 -1.99 9.89 13.36
C ARG A 15 -0.68 10.69 13.39
N ASP A 16 0.09 10.56 14.47
CA ASP A 16 1.38 11.26 14.62
C ASP A 16 2.57 10.50 14.00
N GLU A 17 2.44 9.18 13.77
CA GLU A 17 3.51 8.41 13.16
C GLU A 17 3.79 8.85 11.72
N ARG A 18 5.05 8.78 11.28
CA ARG A 18 5.46 9.10 9.90
C ARG A 18 6.33 8.01 9.29
N SER A 19 6.23 6.80 9.83
CA SER A 19 6.93 5.63 9.31
C SER A 19 6.03 4.40 9.35
N ALA A 20 6.15 3.55 8.34
CA ALA A 20 5.35 2.33 8.24
C ALA A 20 6.13 1.18 7.58
N ALA A 21 5.94 -0.03 8.10
CA ALA A 21 6.30 -1.26 7.43
C ALA A 21 5.02 -1.93 6.90
N VAL A 22 4.94 -2.13 5.59
CA VAL A 22 3.75 -2.69 4.93
C VAL A 22 4.08 -4.08 4.40
N TYR A 23 3.37 -5.08 4.90
CA TYR A 23 3.52 -6.48 4.48
C TYR A 23 2.48 -6.81 3.41
N VAL A 24 2.92 -7.06 2.19
CA VAL A 24 2.05 -7.28 1.03
C VAL A 24 2.04 -8.74 0.61
N GLY A 25 0.87 -9.35 0.66
CA GLY A 25 0.63 -10.68 0.09
C GLY A 25 0.50 -10.65 -1.44
N PRO A 26 0.45 -11.81 -2.10
CA PRO A 26 0.37 -11.87 -3.57
C PRO A 26 -1.05 -11.68 -4.15
N GLY A 27 -2.08 -11.54 -3.31
CA GLY A 27 -3.48 -11.42 -3.74
C GLY A 27 -4.00 -9.98 -3.79
N ASN A 28 -5.31 -9.82 -3.94
CA ASN A 28 -5.95 -8.49 -4.04
C ASN A 28 -5.69 -7.60 -2.81
N ASN A 29 -5.69 -8.16 -1.59
CA ASN A 29 -5.33 -7.42 -0.38
C ASN A 29 -3.87 -6.92 -0.43
N GLY A 30 -2.99 -7.64 -1.13
CA GLY A 30 -1.63 -7.18 -1.41
C GLY A 30 -1.62 -5.96 -2.32
N GLY A 31 -2.49 -5.92 -3.32
CA GLY A 31 -2.71 -4.74 -4.14
C GLY A 31 -3.17 -3.53 -3.34
N ASP A 32 -4.08 -3.71 -2.37
CA ASP A 32 -4.45 -2.63 -1.46
C ASP A 32 -3.25 -2.17 -0.62
N GLY A 33 -2.43 -3.09 -0.11
CA GLY A 33 -1.22 -2.75 0.63
C GLY A 33 -0.18 -1.98 -0.20
N TRP A 34 0.00 -2.31 -1.48
CA TRP A 34 0.84 -1.53 -2.39
C TRP A 34 0.33 -0.09 -2.51
N LEU A 35 -0.97 0.08 -2.80
CA LEU A 35 -1.57 1.41 -2.94
C LEU A 35 -1.49 2.22 -1.65
N ILE A 36 -1.72 1.60 -0.49
CA ILE A 36 -1.54 2.25 0.82
C ILE A 36 -0.09 2.72 0.98
N ALA A 37 0.90 1.87 0.65
CA ALA A 37 2.30 2.23 0.74
C ALA A 37 2.65 3.42 -0.18
N GLY A 38 2.16 3.43 -1.42
CA GLY A 38 2.35 4.53 -2.38
C GLY A 38 1.76 5.83 -1.85
N PHE A 39 0.49 5.83 -1.42
CA PHE A 39 -0.16 7.03 -0.88
C PHE A 39 0.53 7.57 0.39
N LEU A 40 0.97 6.69 1.29
CA LEU A 40 1.71 7.13 2.47
C LEU A 40 3.05 7.78 2.08
N ARG A 41 3.76 7.25 1.08
CA ARG A 41 4.98 7.90 0.54
C ARG A 41 4.69 9.26 -0.07
N ASP A 42 3.63 9.38 -0.87
CA ASP A 42 3.18 10.66 -1.43
C ASP A 42 2.85 11.69 -0.34
N MET A 43 2.33 11.21 0.79
CA MET A 43 2.06 12.00 1.99
C MET A 43 3.30 12.24 2.88
N GLY A 44 4.50 11.87 2.43
CA GLY A 44 5.77 12.14 3.12
C GLY A 44 6.17 11.15 4.20
N TRP A 45 5.55 9.96 4.27
CA TRP A 45 5.94 8.92 5.22
C TRP A 45 7.20 8.17 4.77
N ASN A 46 7.99 7.71 5.73
CA ASN A 46 9.06 6.74 5.49
C ASN A 46 8.47 5.31 5.46
N VAL A 47 8.31 4.75 4.25
CA VAL A 47 7.61 3.47 4.07
C VAL A 47 8.54 2.39 3.53
N THR A 48 8.65 1.29 4.27
CA THR A 48 9.28 0.03 3.81
C THR A 48 8.20 -0.98 3.44
N VAL A 49 8.35 -1.65 2.30
CA VAL A 49 7.41 -2.68 1.85
C VAL A 49 8.10 -4.04 1.87
N HIS A 50 7.46 -5.02 2.50
CA HIS A 50 7.90 -6.41 2.52
C HIS A 50 6.91 -7.26 1.72
N ALA A 51 7.33 -7.67 0.52
CA ALA A 51 6.50 -8.53 -0.32
C ALA A 51 6.74 -10.01 -0.01
N ALA A 52 5.66 -10.75 0.27
CA ALA A 52 5.71 -12.19 0.51
C ALA A 52 5.86 -13.02 -0.79
N GLY A 53 5.76 -12.37 -1.96
CA GLY A 53 5.89 -12.98 -3.27
C GLY A 53 5.37 -12.08 -4.38
N GLU A 54 5.46 -12.57 -5.62
CA GLU A 54 4.97 -11.86 -6.80
C GLU A 54 3.44 -11.77 -6.82
N PRO A 55 2.85 -10.66 -7.33
CA PRO A 55 1.41 -10.54 -7.51
C PRO A 55 0.85 -11.68 -8.37
N ARG A 56 -0.23 -12.31 -7.91
CA ARG A 56 -0.91 -13.43 -8.59
C ARG A 56 -2.21 -13.01 -9.29
N THR A 57 -2.63 -11.76 -9.13
CA THR A 57 -3.83 -11.22 -9.78
C THR A 57 -3.46 -9.99 -10.60
N ALA A 58 -4.14 -9.79 -11.73
CA ALA A 58 -3.93 -8.61 -12.58
C ALA A 58 -4.14 -7.29 -11.80
N ASP A 59 -5.10 -7.31 -10.89
CA ASP A 59 -5.40 -6.22 -9.97
C ASP A 59 -4.23 -5.90 -9.03
N ALA A 60 -3.62 -6.92 -8.41
CA ALA A 60 -2.44 -6.74 -7.57
C ALA A 60 -1.20 -6.33 -8.38
N SER A 61 -1.04 -6.85 -9.60
CA SER A 61 0.04 -6.44 -10.50
C SER A 61 -0.06 -4.96 -10.85
N ARG A 62 -1.25 -4.50 -11.26
CA ARG A 62 -1.50 -3.08 -11.58
C ARG A 62 -1.29 -2.19 -10.36
N ALA A 63 -1.82 -2.59 -9.20
CA ALA A 63 -1.65 -1.85 -7.96
C ALA A 63 -0.18 -1.70 -7.53
N ARG A 64 0.68 -2.71 -7.78
CA ARG A 64 2.14 -2.61 -7.55
C ARG A 64 2.80 -1.62 -8.51
N SER A 65 2.36 -1.55 -9.76
CA SER A 65 2.90 -0.60 -10.75
C SER A 65 2.46 0.84 -10.51
N ASP A 66 1.27 1.03 -9.94
CA ASP A 66 0.67 2.34 -9.66
C ASP A 66 1.15 2.96 -8.32
N ALA A 67 1.89 2.23 -7.49
CA ALA A 67 2.29 2.59 -6.12
C ALA A 67 3.77 2.96 -5.99
#